data_AF-A0A8X6KI46-F1
#
_entry.id   AF-A0A8X6KI46-F1
#
_cell.length_a   1.000
_cell.length_b   1.000
_cell.length_c   1.000
_cell.angle_alpha   90.00
_cell.angle_beta   90.00
_cell.angle_gamma   90.00
#
_symmetry.space_group_name_H-M   'P 1'
#
loop_
_entity.id
_entity.type
_entity.pdbx_description
1 polymer ?
#
loop_
_entity_poly.entity_id
_entity_poly.type
_entity_poly.pdbx_seq_one_letter_code
_entity_poly.pdbx_strand_id
1 'polypeptide(L)'
;MAQVKTLPQSKEALLKSYNKRLKDDIKSMIDNFVEIVKLARPPGEEDNGNVIRPLSTSQDQCEMYVRAANIVRAAESLTKLISDIKQFLILNDFPSVNEAISQKTKMCRAVQESIDSKLAALRDDMAAELYDLEEEYYSSAFKLTPMFSFDSVINHTS
;
A
#
# COMPACT_ATOMS: atom_id res chain seq x y z
N MET A 1 -3.98 -24.55 5.49
CA MET A 1 -3.44 -24.34 6.84
C MET A 1 -2.91 -22.92 6.91
N ALA A 2 -3.50 -22.05 7.72
CA ALA A 2 -3.06 -20.66 7.85
C ALA A 2 -1.71 -20.66 8.59
N GLN A 3 -0.64 -20.27 7.89
CA GLN A 3 0.68 -20.17 8.47
C GLN A 3 0.67 -19.04 9.50
N VAL A 4 0.74 -19.37 10.78
CA VAL A 4 0.88 -18.41 11.87
C VAL A 4 2.23 -17.71 11.69
N LYS A 5 2.23 -16.56 11.01
CA LYS A 5 3.43 -15.72 10.84
C LYS A 5 3.81 -15.16 12.21
N THR A 6 4.75 -15.80 12.89
CA THR A 6 5.38 -15.26 14.11
C THR A 6 6.01 -13.91 13.78
N LEU A 7 5.64 -12.87 14.53
CA LEU A 7 6.17 -11.53 14.33
C LEU A 7 7.66 -11.52 14.69
N PRO A 8 8.53 -10.82 13.92
CA PRO A 8 9.91 -10.64 14.31
C PRO A 8 10.01 -9.96 15.68
N GLN A 9 10.94 -10.41 16.52
CA GLN A 9 11.12 -9.97 17.91
C GLN A 9 11.21 -8.45 18.08
N SER A 10 11.77 -7.74 17.09
CA SER A 10 11.82 -6.27 17.06
C SER A 10 10.44 -5.62 16.95
N LYS A 11 9.51 -6.22 16.20
CA LYS A 11 8.12 -5.73 16.08
C LYS A 11 7.35 -5.96 17.38
N GLU A 12 7.54 -7.10 18.03
CA GLU A 12 6.91 -7.35 19.33
C GLU A 12 7.40 -6.39 20.41
N ALA A 13 8.70 -6.12 20.45
CA ALA A 13 9.29 -5.14 21.36
C ALA A 13 8.71 -3.73 21.12
N LEU A 14 8.53 -3.34 19.85
CA LEU A 14 7.91 -2.07 19.47
C LEU A 14 6.43 -2.00 19.90
N LEU A 15 5.65 -3.06 19.69
CA LEU A 15 4.25 -3.09 20.14
C LEU A 15 4.12 -3.04 21.67
N LYS A 16 5.07 -3.66 22.39
CA LYS A 16 5.16 -3.54 23.85
C LYS A 16 5.50 -2.11 24.28
N SER A 17 6.39 -1.41 23.58
CA SER A 17 6.73 -0.02 23.91
C SER A 17 5.56 0.93 23.65
N TYR A 18 4.79 0.73 22.59
CA TYR A 18 3.54 1.46 22.34
C TYR A 18 2.52 1.27 23.46
N ASN A 19 2.30 0.03 23.89
CA ASN A 19 1.40 -0.27 25.01
C ASN A 19 1.87 0.36 26.32
N LYS A 20 3.18 0.33 26.58
CA LYS A 20 3.75 0.96 27.77
C LYS A 20 3.49 2.47 27.74
N ARG A 21 3.84 3.14 26.63
CA ARG A 21 3.64 4.58 26.45
C ARG A 21 2.17 4.99 26.62
N LEU A 22 1.24 4.25 26.02
CA LEU A 22 -0.20 4.47 26.19
C LEU A 22 -0.61 4.46 27.67
N LYS A 23 -0.19 3.44 28.42
CA LYS A 23 -0.52 3.30 29.84
C LYS A 23 0.10 4.42 30.67
N ASP A 24 1.36 4.74 30.42
CA ASP A 24 2.10 5.77 31.15
C ASP A 24 1.47 7.16 30.92
N ASP A 25 1.14 7.50 29.68
CA ASP A 25 0.52 8.79 29.33
C ASP A 25 -0.91 8.92 29.90
N ILE A 26 -1.75 7.87 29.80
CA ILE A 26 -3.10 7.88 30.41
C ILE A 26 -3.01 8.03 31.93
N LYS A 27 -2.10 7.28 32.57
CA LYS A 27 -1.89 7.37 34.02
C LYS A 27 -1.46 8.78 34.43
N SER A 28 -0.51 9.37 33.69
CA SER A 28 -0.07 10.75 33.92
C SER A 28 -1.22 11.74 33.83
N MET A 29 -2.11 11.62 32.82
CA MET A 29 -3.27 12.50 32.69
C MET A 29 -4.22 12.38 33.88
N ILE A 30 -4.54 11.14 34.31
CA ILE A 30 -5.43 10.89 35.45
C ILE A 30 -4.82 11.41 36.75
N ASP A 31 -3.56 11.08 37.02
CA ASP A 31 -2.88 11.48 38.25
C ASP A 31 -2.80 13.01 38.36
N ASN A 32 -2.45 13.72 37.27
CA ASN A 32 -2.44 15.19 37.27
C ASN A 32 -3.84 15.79 37.43
N PHE A 33 -4.87 15.20 36.82
CA PHE A 33 -6.26 15.68 36.95
C PHE A 33 -6.79 15.52 38.38
N VAL A 34 -6.56 14.36 39.01
CA VAL A 34 -6.94 14.11 40.41
C VAL A 34 -6.34 15.17 41.34
N GLU A 35 -5.09 15.54 41.09
CA GLU A 35 -4.39 16.50 41.92
C GLU A 35 -4.88 17.95 41.70
N ILE A 36 -5.23 18.33 40.46
CA ILE A 36 -5.92 19.60 40.19
C ILE A 36 -7.23 19.69 40.99
N VAL A 37 -8.00 18.60 41.03
CA VAL A 37 -9.26 18.55 41.79
C VAL A 37 -9.01 18.70 43.30
N LYS A 38 -7.93 18.11 43.83
CA LYS A 38 -7.55 18.27 45.25
C LYS A 38 -7.18 19.72 45.58
N LEU A 39 -6.40 20.37 44.72
CA LEU A 39 -5.98 21.77 44.90
C LEU A 39 -7.14 22.76 44.75
N ALA A 40 -8.14 22.43 43.92
CA ALA A 40 -9.33 23.25 43.73
C ALA A 40 -10.31 23.24 44.92
N ARG A 41 -10.05 22.45 45.97
CA ARG A 41 -10.95 22.35 47.14
C ARG A 41 -11.01 23.71 47.85
N PRO A 42 -12.21 24.30 48.04
CA PRO A 42 -12.33 25.57 48.73
C PRO A 42 -11.84 25.42 50.17
N PRO A 43 -11.18 26.44 50.72
CA PRO A 43 -10.63 26.37 52.05
C PRO A 43 -11.77 26.34 53.09
N GLY A 44 -11.61 25.52 54.13
CA GLY A 44 -12.61 25.34 55.18
C GLY A 44 -12.82 26.59 56.04
N GLU A 45 -13.92 26.63 56.80
CA GLU A 45 -14.30 27.75 57.69
C GLU A 45 -13.22 28.09 58.74
N GLU A 46 -12.37 27.13 59.05
CA GLU A 46 -11.31 27.17 60.08
C GLU A 46 -10.09 28.02 59.68
N ASP A 47 -10.02 28.43 58.42
CA ASP A 47 -8.84 29.07 57.83
C ASP A 47 -9.09 30.56 57.50
N ASN A 48 -10.22 31.10 57.97
CA ASN A 48 -10.54 32.52 57.92
C ASN A 48 -9.76 33.29 58.99
N GLY A 49 -8.66 33.95 58.58
CA GLY A 49 -7.85 34.84 59.44
C GLY A 49 -6.34 34.68 59.30
N ASN A 50 -5.87 33.62 58.62
CA ASN A 50 -4.45 33.34 58.45
C ASN A 50 -3.85 34.09 57.23
N VAL A 51 -2.80 34.89 57.47
CA VAL A 51 -2.00 35.57 56.43
C VAL A 51 -1.21 34.58 55.54
N ILE A 52 -1.12 33.31 55.95
CA ILE A 52 -0.52 32.21 55.17
C ILE A 52 -1.40 31.86 53.95
N ARG A 53 -2.70 32.18 53.98
CA ARG A 53 -3.71 31.74 53.00
C ARG A 53 -3.56 32.34 51.59
N PRO A 54 -3.25 33.63 51.40
CA PRO A 54 -3.01 34.18 50.06
C PRO A 54 -1.75 33.60 49.39
N LEU A 55 -0.71 33.29 50.18
CA LEU A 55 0.51 32.67 49.66
C LEU A 55 0.27 31.21 49.24
N SER A 56 -0.43 30.43 50.08
CA SER A 56 -0.81 29.05 49.72
C SER A 56 -1.69 29.02 48.48
N THR A 57 -2.65 29.95 48.36
CA THR A 57 -3.51 30.05 47.17
C THR A 57 -2.73 30.33 45.88
N SER A 58 -1.71 31.21 45.93
CA SER A 58 -0.85 31.48 44.78
C SER A 58 0.01 30.27 44.40
N GLN A 59 0.53 29.56 45.41
CA GLN A 59 1.28 28.32 45.21
C GLN A 59 0.41 27.22 44.59
N ASP A 60 -0.82 27.02 45.10
CA ASP A 60 -1.78 26.05 44.58
C ASP A 60 -2.12 26.34 43.12
N GLN A 61 -2.32 27.62 42.77
CA GLN A 61 -2.56 28.04 41.39
C GLN A 61 -1.37 27.70 40.47
N CYS A 62 -0.14 28.01 40.88
CA CYS A 62 1.06 27.66 40.13
C CYS A 62 1.17 26.13 39.92
N GLU A 63 0.90 25.35 40.95
CA GLU A 63 0.92 23.90 40.86
C GLU A 63 -0.17 23.37 39.91
N MET A 64 -1.38 23.92 39.97
CA MET A 64 -2.47 23.59 39.04
C MET A 64 -2.07 23.85 37.59
N TYR A 65 -1.37 24.95 37.29
CA TYR A 65 -0.87 25.23 35.94
C TYR A 65 0.14 24.19 35.47
N VAL A 66 1.09 23.80 36.32
CA VAL A 66 2.08 22.75 36.00
C VAL A 66 1.38 21.42 35.72
N ARG A 67 0.38 21.06 36.53
CA ARG A 67 -0.40 19.82 36.35
C ARG A 67 -1.21 19.85 35.07
N ALA A 68 -1.84 20.98 34.73
CA ALA A 68 -2.55 21.15 33.47
C ALA A 68 -1.60 21.02 32.26
N ALA A 69 -0.42 21.63 32.33
CA ALA A 69 0.61 21.49 31.29
C ALA A 69 1.07 20.04 31.11
N ASN A 70 1.22 19.28 32.20
CA ASN A 70 1.56 17.86 32.13
C ASN A 70 0.47 17.02 31.44
N ILE A 71 -0.82 17.33 31.66
CA ILE A 71 -1.94 16.69 30.95
C ILE A 71 -1.84 16.96 29.45
N VAL A 72 -1.61 18.21 29.06
CA VAL A 72 -1.47 18.58 27.63
C VAL A 72 -0.28 17.86 27.00
N ARG A 73 0.85 17.78 27.70
CA ARG A 73 2.05 17.07 27.21
C ARG A 73 1.78 15.57 27.00
N ALA A 74 1.08 14.93 27.93
CA ALA A 74 0.70 13.52 27.77
C ALA A 74 -0.28 13.32 26.59
N ALA A 75 -1.24 14.24 26.39
CA ALA A 75 -2.14 14.20 25.25
C ALA A 75 -1.41 14.38 23.90
N GLU A 76 -0.41 15.26 23.84
CA GLU A 76 0.45 15.39 22.65
C GLU A 76 1.24 14.10 22.39
N SER A 77 1.78 13.48 23.45
CA SER A 77 2.47 12.19 23.35
C SER A 77 1.55 11.08 22.80
N LEU A 78 0.30 11.02 23.25
CA LEU A 78 -0.70 10.09 22.71
C LEU A 78 -1.01 10.37 21.23
N THR A 79 -1.08 11.63 20.82
CA THR A 79 -1.27 11.99 19.41
C THR A 79 -0.13 11.50 18.54
N LYS A 80 1.12 11.64 19.01
CA LYS A 80 2.31 11.08 18.34
C LYS A 80 2.24 9.55 18.27
N LEU A 81 1.84 8.89 19.36
CA LEU A 81 1.66 7.44 19.38
C LEU A 81 0.64 6.95 18.33
N ILE A 82 -0.47 7.67 18.14
CA ILE A 82 -1.46 7.34 17.10
C ILE A 82 -0.81 7.40 15.70
N SER A 83 -0.01 8.42 15.42
CA SER A 83 0.72 8.54 14.16
C SER A 83 1.71 7.38 13.96
N ASP A 84 2.45 7.01 15.01
CA ASP A 84 3.39 5.88 14.98
C ASP A 84 2.66 4.56 14.67
N ILE A 85 1.49 4.33 15.28
CA ILE A 85 0.65 3.14 15.03
C ILE A 85 0.15 3.11 13.58
N LYS A 86 -0.32 4.25 13.05
CA LYS A 86 -0.76 4.35 11.65
C LYS A 86 0.38 4.01 10.69
N GLN A 87 1.56 4.56 10.94
CA GLN A 87 2.75 4.26 10.12
C GLN A 87 3.12 2.77 10.20
N PHE A 88 3.10 2.18 11.39
CA PHE A 88 3.34 0.75 11.57
C PHE A 88 2.36 -0.11 10.75
N LEU A 89 1.07 0.21 10.79
CA LEU A 89 0.03 -0.55 10.06
C LEU A 89 0.20 -0.43 8.54
N ILE A 90 0.41 0.78 8.03
CA ILE A 90 0.62 1.02 6.58
C ILE A 90 1.84 0.24 6.08
N LEU A 91 2.96 0.33 6.80
CA LEU A 91 4.21 -0.32 6.36
C LEU A 91 4.17 -1.84 6.52
N ASN A 92 3.39 -2.38 7.45
CA ASN A 92 3.33 -3.83 7.65
C ASN A 92 2.67 -4.56 6.49
N ASP A 93 1.78 -3.90 5.75
CA ASP A 93 1.04 -4.50 4.64
C ASP A 93 1.84 -4.50 3.32
N PHE A 94 2.82 -3.59 3.17
CA PHE A 94 3.63 -3.48 1.96
C PHE A 94 4.31 -4.77 1.49
N PRO A 95 4.89 -5.63 2.35
CA PRO A 95 5.45 -6.90 1.91
C PRO A 95 4.42 -7.82 1.25
N SER A 96 3.21 -7.92 1.82
CA SER A 96 2.14 -8.78 1.28
C SER A 96 1.59 -8.23 -0.03
N VAL A 97 1.40 -6.90 -0.09
CA VAL A 97 1.00 -6.20 -1.32
C VAL A 97 2.06 -6.37 -2.42
N ASN A 98 3.34 -6.20 -2.10
CA ASN A 98 4.44 -6.39 -3.05
C ASN A 98 4.53 -7.83 -3.56
N GLU A 99 4.30 -8.82 -2.69
CA GLU A 99 4.26 -10.23 -3.08
C GLU A 99 3.10 -10.50 -4.05
N ALA A 100 1.91 -9.96 -3.75
CA ALA A 100 0.74 -10.07 -4.63
C ALA A 100 0.97 -9.39 -5.98
N ILE A 101 1.56 -8.19 -6.00
CA ILE A 101 1.95 -7.49 -7.24
C ILE A 101 2.95 -8.33 -8.03
N SER A 102 4.01 -8.83 -7.39
CA SER A 102 5.03 -9.65 -8.04
C SER A 102 4.44 -10.91 -8.67
N GLN A 103 3.53 -11.59 -7.96
CA GLN A 103 2.83 -12.77 -8.47
C GLN A 103 1.97 -12.42 -9.68
N LYS A 104 1.19 -11.34 -9.62
CA LYS A 104 0.35 -10.88 -10.74
C LYS A 104 1.21 -10.50 -11.95
N THR A 105 2.31 -9.78 -11.76
CA THR A 105 3.25 -9.45 -12.83
C THR A 105 3.80 -10.70 -13.51
N LYS A 106 4.18 -11.72 -12.74
CA LYS A 106 4.66 -13.01 -13.30
C LYS A 106 3.57 -13.71 -14.11
N MET A 107 2.34 -13.75 -13.62
CA MET A 107 1.21 -14.34 -14.34
C MET A 107 0.94 -13.60 -15.66
N CYS A 108 0.89 -12.27 -15.65
CA CYS A 108 0.68 -11.48 -16.85
C CYS A 108 1.80 -11.72 -17.87
N ARG A 109 3.06 -11.78 -17.43
CA ARG A 109 4.19 -12.07 -18.31
C ARG A 109 4.09 -13.46 -18.94
N ALA A 110 3.72 -14.48 -18.17
CA ALA A 110 3.54 -15.83 -18.71
C ALA A 110 2.42 -15.90 -19.76
N VAL A 111 1.31 -15.17 -19.54
CA VAL A 111 0.24 -15.06 -20.53
C VAL A 111 0.73 -14.34 -21.79
N GLN A 112 1.47 -13.24 -21.63
CA GLN A 112 2.05 -12.50 -22.74
C GLN A 112 2.98 -13.39 -23.57
N GLU A 113 3.91 -14.12 -22.94
CA GLU A 113 4.83 -15.04 -23.62
C GLU A 113 4.06 -16.14 -24.38
N SER A 114 2.96 -16.65 -23.82
CA SER A 114 2.10 -17.63 -24.51
C SER A 114 1.40 -17.04 -25.73
N ILE A 115 0.93 -15.79 -25.65
CA ILE A 115 0.30 -15.10 -26.78
C ILE A 115 1.33 -14.82 -27.88
N ASP A 116 2.50 -14.29 -27.51
CA ASP A 116 3.57 -13.98 -28.44
C ASP A 116 4.04 -15.25 -29.18
N SER A 117 4.15 -16.37 -28.47
CA SER A 117 4.48 -17.67 -29.08
C SER A 117 3.41 -18.14 -30.07
N LYS A 118 2.12 -17.98 -29.75
CA LYS A 118 1.03 -18.35 -30.66
C LYS A 118 0.96 -17.44 -31.88
N LEU A 119 1.21 -16.15 -31.71
CA LEU A 119 1.27 -15.20 -32.82
C LEU A 119 2.45 -15.49 -33.75
N ALA A 120 3.61 -15.85 -33.19
CA ALA A 120 4.77 -16.24 -33.99
C ALA A 120 4.49 -17.52 -34.80
N ALA A 121 3.88 -18.54 -34.19
CA ALA A 121 3.50 -19.77 -34.89
C ALA A 121 2.50 -19.49 -36.02
N LEU A 122 1.44 -18.71 -35.74
CA LEU A 122 0.44 -18.35 -36.74
C LEU A 122 1.05 -17.56 -37.92
N ARG A 123 1.99 -16.65 -37.64
CA ARG A 123 2.72 -15.93 -38.69
C ARG A 123 3.47 -16.91 -39.60
N ASP A 124 4.13 -17.90 -39.01
CA ASP A 124 4.93 -18.88 -39.76
C ASP A 124 4.04 -19.79 -40.60
N ASP A 125 2.90 -20.24 -40.05
CA ASP A 125 1.90 -21.01 -40.79
C ASP A 125 1.34 -20.22 -41.99
N MET A 126 0.95 -18.96 -41.77
CA MET A 126 0.46 -18.09 -42.85
C MET A 126 1.53 -17.83 -43.93
N ALA A 127 2.79 -17.68 -43.54
CA ALA A 127 3.89 -17.49 -44.47
C ALA A 127 4.13 -18.75 -45.34
N ALA A 128 4.00 -19.94 -44.75
CA ALA A 128 4.08 -21.21 -45.47
C ALA A 128 2.91 -21.36 -46.45
N GLU A 129 1.68 -21.13 -46.02
CA GLU A 129 0.50 -21.21 -46.91
C GLU A 129 0.58 -20.21 -48.08
N LEU A 130 1.06 -18.98 -47.83
CA LEU A 130 1.28 -17.99 -48.88
C LEU A 130 2.35 -18.44 -49.88
N TYR A 131 3.43 -19.06 -49.41
CA TYR A 131 4.49 -19.57 -50.27
C TYR A 131 3.97 -20.71 -51.17
N ASP A 132 3.26 -21.67 -50.59
CA ASP A 132 2.69 -22.80 -51.33
C ASP A 132 1.68 -22.31 -52.38
N LEU A 133 0.83 -21.34 -52.02
CA LEU A 133 -0.14 -20.74 -52.94
C LEU A 133 0.56 -19.95 -54.07
N GLU A 134 1.63 -19.24 -53.75
CA GLU A 134 2.46 -18.54 -54.74
C GLU A 134 3.07 -19.53 -55.72
N GLU A 135 3.70 -20.61 -55.24
CA GLU A 135 4.29 -21.67 -56.06
C GLU A 135 3.24 -22.34 -56.97
N GLU A 136 2.06 -22.67 -56.44
CA GLU A 136 0.96 -23.23 -57.23
C GLU A 136 0.49 -22.25 -58.33
N TYR A 137 0.36 -20.97 -58.00
CA TYR A 137 -0.03 -19.95 -58.98
C TYR A 137 0.99 -19.83 -60.13
N TYR A 138 2.30 -19.79 -59.82
CA TYR A 138 3.35 -19.70 -60.85
C TYR A 138 3.55 -20.99 -61.64
N SER A 139 3.27 -22.16 -61.06
CA SER A 139 3.36 -23.47 -61.74
C SER A 139 2.10 -23.81 -62.55
N SER A 140 0.99 -23.10 -62.32
CA SER A 140 -0.26 -23.31 -63.05
C SER A 140 -0.13 -22.99 -64.56
N ALA A 141 -0.82 -23.78 -65.39
CA ALA A 141 -0.86 -23.60 -66.84
C ALA A 141 -1.47 -22.25 -67.27
N PHE A 142 -2.17 -21.54 -66.38
CA PHE A 142 -2.75 -20.22 -66.63
C PHE A 142 -1.72 -19.14 -66.97
N LYS A 143 -0.47 -19.28 -66.52
CA LYS A 143 0.65 -18.39 -66.91
C LYS A 143 1.45 -18.91 -68.11
N LEU A 144 1.43 -20.22 -68.37
CA LEU A 144 2.19 -20.86 -69.44
C LEU A 144 1.48 -20.80 -70.80
N THR A 145 0.16 -20.58 -70.84
CA THR A 145 -0.51 -20.13 -72.07
C THR A 145 -0.21 -18.65 -72.30
N PRO A 146 0.50 -18.27 -73.37
CA PRO A 146 0.61 -16.86 -73.72
C PRO A 146 -0.81 -16.33 -73.97
N MET A 147 -1.16 -15.21 -73.33
CA MET A 147 -2.46 -14.55 -73.49
C MET A 147 -2.73 -14.10 -74.94
N PHE A 148 -1.78 -14.29 -75.85
CA PHE A 148 -1.90 -14.11 -77.29
C PHE A 148 -1.08 -15.19 -78.01
N SER A 149 -1.68 -16.34 -78.33
CA SER A 149 -1.22 -17.15 -79.46
C SER A 149 -2.18 -16.90 -80.62
N PHE A 150 -1.90 -15.83 -81.36
CA PHE A 150 -2.60 -15.48 -82.60
C PHE A 150 -1.81 -16.03 -83.80
N ASP A 151 -1.43 -17.30 -83.78
CA ASP A 151 -0.78 -17.95 -84.92
C ASP A 151 -1.33 -19.35 -85.09
N SER A 152 -2.49 -19.45 -85.75
CA SER A 152 -2.87 -20.55 -86.65
C SER A 152 -4.35 -20.41 -87.03
N VAL A 153 -4.66 -19.53 -87.97
CA VAL A 153 -5.78 -19.78 -88.90
C VAL A 153 -5.23 -19.73 -90.32
N ILE A 154 -4.63 -20.86 -90.68
CA ILE A 154 -4.91 -21.61 -91.90
C ILE A 154 -4.86 -20.80 -93.20
N ASN A 155 -3.72 -20.96 -93.90
CA ASN A 155 -3.68 -21.13 -95.34
C ASN A 155 -4.85 -22.02 -95.80
N HIS A 156 -5.86 -21.46 -96.46
CA HIS A 156 -6.61 -22.19 -97.47
C HIS A 156 -7.23 -21.25 -98.50
N THR A 157 -6.95 -21.61 -99.76
CA THR A 157 -7.75 -21.46 -100.97
C THR A 157 -7.82 -20.11 -101.69
N SER A 158 -7.13 -20.15 -102.84
CA SER A 158 -7.52 -19.67 -104.19
C SER A 158 -6.93 -18.35 -104.66
#